data_AF-D2R584-F1
#
_entry.id   AF-D2R584-F1
#
_cell.length_a   1.000
_cell.length_b   1.000
_cell.length_c   1.000
_cell.angle_alpha   90.00
_cell.angle_beta   90.00
_cell.angle_gamma   90.00
#
_symmetry.space_group_name_H-M   'P 1'
#
loop_
_entity.id
_entity.type
_entity.pdbx_description
1 polymer ?
#
loop_
_entity_poly.entity_id
_entity_poly.type
_entity_poly.pdbx_seq_one_letter_code
_entity_poly.pdbx_strand_id
1 'polypeptide(L)'
;MSHERIEAEVPSLEESWRIGAIVGPSGSGKTTLAKAAFSQGFRDILPWRGDVAMIDGLPDRPLAELMSLLTSVGLGSPRIWTRPFHQLSSGEQFRAHLARALAAPVDEARHSVLVVDEFTSNVDRTTARSIAAAVGATLRRNPQLPRLVVVTCHHDIVPWLSPDWHVNLNSGSAVLERTRVARPLVKLEVERAPQSMWQQFRKHHYLHGDLGRSSSCYIAKWQGELAAFLAVVPQLGRAGQKRISRIVTLPQFQGLGIGMRLAEHVARELSARGHRVTITASHPGVIRRCSSSPHWKLQRYSRTGKAAPQQFCERTIASTIRRPSASFQYIGVVDSQPAARDENEVRS
;
A
#
# COMPACT_ATOMS: atom_id res chain seq x y z
N MET A 1 -14.93 -43.17 2.13
CA MET A 1 -14.14 -42.02 2.61
C MET A 1 -14.75 -41.57 3.92
N SER A 2 -14.01 -41.60 5.03
CA SER A 2 -14.50 -41.14 6.33
C SER A 2 -14.66 -39.61 6.30
N HIS A 3 -15.89 -39.12 6.47
CA HIS A 3 -16.14 -37.70 6.68
C HIS A 3 -15.77 -37.35 8.12
N GLU A 4 -14.56 -36.86 8.33
CA GLU A 4 -14.14 -36.31 9.61
C GLU A 4 -14.91 -35.00 9.86
N ARG A 5 -15.69 -34.93 10.94
CA ARG A 5 -16.39 -33.71 11.36
C ARG A 5 -15.50 -32.97 12.34
N ILE A 6 -15.15 -31.73 12.01
CA ILE A 6 -14.41 -30.82 12.88
C ILE A 6 -15.41 -29.78 13.38
N GLU A 7 -15.58 -29.68 14.70
CA GLU A 7 -16.28 -28.56 15.32
C GLU A 7 -15.34 -27.36 15.41
N ALA A 8 -15.84 -26.19 15.02
CA ALA A 8 -15.06 -24.96 14.99
C ALA A 8 -15.93 -23.79 15.43
N GLU A 9 -15.43 -23.00 16.37
CA GLU A 9 -16.07 -21.75 16.78
C GLU A 9 -15.63 -20.60 15.86
N VAL A 10 -16.60 -19.77 15.47
CA VAL A 10 -16.39 -18.53 14.70
C VAL A 10 -17.23 -17.41 15.30
N PRO A 11 -16.72 -16.16 15.32
CA PRO A 11 -17.50 -15.03 15.82
C PRO A 11 -18.77 -14.76 15.01
N SER A 12 -19.85 -14.39 15.69
CA SER A 12 -21.12 -14.06 15.04
C SER A 12 -21.05 -12.69 14.33
N LEU A 13 -22.00 -12.40 13.45
CA LEU A 13 -22.11 -11.06 12.83
C LEU A 13 -22.57 -9.96 13.79
N GLU A 14 -23.14 -10.32 14.94
CA GLU A 14 -23.56 -9.38 15.97
C GLU A 14 -22.35 -8.83 16.76
N GLU A 15 -21.27 -9.59 16.81
CA GLU A 15 -20.04 -9.18 17.45
C GLU A 15 -19.32 -8.04 16.71
N SER A 16 -18.58 -7.22 17.45
CA SER A 16 -17.83 -6.09 16.92
C SER A 16 -16.47 -6.51 16.34
N TRP A 17 -16.44 -6.84 15.05
CA TRP A 17 -15.21 -7.09 14.30
C TRP A 17 -15.31 -6.56 12.86
N ARG A 18 -14.14 -6.33 12.24
CA ARG A 18 -14.00 -5.85 10.85
C ARG A 18 -13.32 -6.88 9.95
N ILE A 19 -12.36 -7.62 10.49
CA ILE A 19 -11.52 -8.53 9.73
C ILE A 19 -11.42 -9.87 10.44
N GLY A 20 -11.79 -10.94 9.76
CA GLY A 20 -11.60 -12.32 10.18
C GLY A 20 -10.70 -13.09 9.21
N ALA A 21 -10.06 -14.15 9.68
CA ALA A 21 -9.30 -15.06 8.82
C ALA A 21 -9.57 -16.53 9.19
N ILE A 22 -9.72 -17.38 8.18
CA ILE A 22 -9.77 -18.84 8.34
C ILE A 22 -8.56 -19.40 7.59
N VAL A 23 -7.61 -19.95 8.35
CA VAL A 23 -6.31 -20.38 7.84
C VAL A 23 -6.06 -21.85 8.13
N GLY A 24 -5.30 -22.54 7.27
CA GLY A 24 -5.02 -23.96 7.44
C GLY A 24 -4.63 -24.68 6.14
N PRO A 25 -4.07 -25.90 6.19
CA PRO A 25 -3.63 -26.64 5.00
C PRO A 25 -4.75 -26.87 3.97
N SER A 26 -4.40 -27.15 2.72
CA SER A 26 -5.37 -27.57 1.70
C SER A 26 -6.10 -28.84 2.16
N GLY A 27 -7.42 -28.91 1.95
CA GLY A 27 -8.25 -30.04 2.39
C GLY A 27 -8.70 -30.00 3.87
N SER A 28 -8.26 -29.05 4.69
CA SER A 28 -8.66 -28.92 6.12
C SER A 28 -10.10 -28.44 6.37
N GLY A 29 -10.92 -28.26 5.32
CA GLY A 29 -12.30 -27.82 5.47
C GLY A 29 -12.52 -26.30 5.61
N LYS A 30 -11.50 -25.46 5.39
CA LYS A 30 -11.62 -23.97 5.49
C LYS A 30 -12.81 -23.38 4.74
N THR A 31 -12.96 -23.74 3.46
CA THR A 31 -14.07 -23.28 2.62
C THR A 31 -15.41 -23.79 3.14
N THR A 32 -15.46 -25.02 3.65
CA THR A 32 -16.66 -25.60 4.27
C THR A 32 -17.06 -24.83 5.51
N LEU A 33 -16.11 -24.53 6.41
CA LEU A 33 -16.34 -23.70 7.59
C LEU A 33 -16.81 -22.31 7.22
N ALA A 34 -16.14 -21.66 6.27
CA ALA A 34 -16.51 -20.33 5.80
C ALA A 34 -17.94 -20.30 5.20
N LYS A 35 -18.31 -21.31 4.41
CA LYS A 35 -19.67 -21.44 3.85
C LYS A 35 -20.72 -21.70 4.93
N ALA A 36 -20.39 -22.51 5.94
CA ALA A 36 -21.31 -22.78 7.05
C ALA A 36 -21.57 -21.52 7.89
N ALA A 37 -20.54 -20.73 8.17
CA ALA A 37 -20.61 -19.55 9.04
C ALA A 37 -21.03 -18.24 8.34
N PHE A 38 -20.63 -18.07 7.08
CA PHE A 38 -20.70 -16.78 6.36
C PHE A 38 -21.18 -16.95 4.90
N SER A 39 -22.12 -17.86 4.64
CA SER A 39 -22.69 -18.12 3.30
C SER A 39 -23.12 -16.85 2.57
N GLN A 40 -23.77 -15.92 3.27
CA GLN A 40 -24.21 -14.61 2.81
C GLN A 40 -23.09 -13.69 2.34
N GLY A 41 -21.84 -13.97 2.71
CA GLY A 41 -20.68 -13.18 2.32
C GLY A 41 -19.98 -13.67 1.05
N PHE A 42 -20.32 -14.87 0.56
CA PHE A 42 -19.88 -15.32 -0.76
C PHE A 42 -20.62 -14.52 -1.82
N ARG A 43 -19.87 -13.86 -2.70
CA ARG A 43 -20.42 -13.09 -3.80
C ARG A 43 -20.08 -13.76 -5.12
N ASP A 44 -21.05 -13.79 -6.01
CA ASP A 44 -20.80 -14.24 -7.37
C ASP A 44 -19.79 -13.32 -8.06
N ILE A 45 -18.81 -13.93 -8.71
CA ILE A 45 -17.86 -13.20 -9.53
C ILE A 45 -18.58 -12.82 -10.81
N LEU A 46 -19.11 -11.59 -10.86
CA LEU A 46 -19.68 -11.06 -12.09
C LEU A 46 -18.64 -11.08 -13.23
N PRO A 47 -19.02 -11.47 -14.46
CA PRO A 47 -18.08 -11.48 -15.57
C PRO A 47 -17.53 -10.07 -15.83
N TRP A 48 -16.25 -9.97 -16.18
CA TRP A 48 -15.67 -8.72 -16.68
C TRP A 48 -15.99 -8.57 -18.16
N ARG A 49 -16.29 -7.35 -18.58
CA ARG A 49 -16.49 -7.02 -19.99
C ARG A 49 -15.16 -7.13 -20.73
N GLY A 50 -15.16 -7.80 -21.90
CA GLY A 50 -13.95 -8.18 -22.63
C GLY A 50 -13.05 -7.01 -23.01
N ASP A 51 -13.59 -6.02 -23.72
CA ASP A 51 -12.78 -5.00 -24.41
C ASP A 51 -12.84 -3.59 -23.80
N VAL A 52 -13.30 -3.48 -22.55
CA VAL A 52 -13.33 -2.20 -21.82
C VAL A 52 -12.22 -2.12 -20.81
N ALA A 53 -11.84 -0.90 -20.41
CA ALA A 53 -10.85 -0.71 -19.36
C ALA A 53 -11.33 -1.35 -18.06
N MET A 54 -10.41 -1.98 -17.31
CA MET A 54 -10.75 -2.62 -16.04
C MET A 54 -11.43 -1.66 -15.06
N ILE A 55 -11.04 -0.39 -15.04
CA ILE A 55 -11.68 0.61 -14.16
C ILE A 55 -13.18 0.81 -14.45
N ASP A 56 -13.60 0.63 -15.69
CA ASP A 56 -15.01 0.77 -16.11
C ASP A 56 -15.86 -0.45 -15.68
N GLY A 57 -15.22 -1.54 -15.24
CA GLY A 57 -15.89 -2.69 -14.64
C GLY A 57 -16.09 -2.58 -13.13
N LEU A 58 -15.67 -1.48 -12.50
CA LEU A 58 -15.90 -1.22 -11.08
C LEU A 58 -17.29 -0.61 -10.84
N PRO A 59 -17.87 -0.75 -9.64
CA PRO A 59 -19.15 -0.11 -9.30
C PRO A 59 -19.05 1.41 -9.39
N ASP A 60 -20.17 2.06 -9.73
CA ASP A 60 -20.23 3.51 -9.81
C ASP A 60 -20.00 4.14 -8.42
N ARG A 61 -18.87 4.83 -8.29
CA ARG A 61 -18.41 5.50 -7.07
C ARG A 61 -17.55 6.70 -7.46
N PRO A 62 -17.39 7.69 -6.56
CA PRO A 62 -16.46 8.78 -6.80
C PRO A 62 -15.07 8.26 -7.17
N LEU A 63 -14.48 8.77 -8.26
CA LEU A 63 -13.17 8.31 -8.76
C LEU A 63 -12.08 8.33 -7.69
N ALA A 64 -12.11 9.31 -6.79
CA ALA A 64 -11.16 9.40 -5.67
C ALA A 64 -11.24 8.19 -4.72
N GLU A 65 -12.44 7.65 -4.49
CA GLU A 65 -12.64 6.42 -3.69
C GLU A 65 -12.12 5.19 -4.43
N LEU A 66 -12.46 5.05 -5.72
CA LEU A 66 -11.99 3.94 -6.57
C LEU A 66 -10.47 3.93 -6.64
N MET A 67 -9.84 5.08 -6.87
CA MET A 67 -8.37 5.20 -6.88
C MET A 67 -7.75 4.81 -5.54
N SER A 68 -8.37 5.22 -4.42
CA SER A 68 -7.91 4.85 -3.07
C SER A 68 -8.01 3.34 -2.85
N LEU A 69 -9.10 2.72 -3.29
CA LEU A 69 -9.33 1.29 -3.16
C LEU A 69 -8.39 0.47 -4.06
N LEU A 70 -8.24 0.84 -5.33
CA LEU A 70 -7.29 0.25 -6.26
C LEU A 70 -5.86 0.33 -5.70
N THR A 71 -5.48 1.47 -5.16
CA THR A 71 -4.17 1.62 -4.49
C THR A 71 -4.06 0.68 -3.28
N SER A 72 -5.13 0.49 -2.51
CA SER A 72 -5.12 -0.39 -1.33
C SER A 72 -4.98 -1.87 -1.64
N VAL A 73 -5.36 -2.31 -2.84
CA VAL A 73 -5.16 -3.69 -3.29
C VAL A 73 -3.86 -3.86 -4.10
N GLY A 74 -3.01 -2.83 -4.18
CA GLY A 74 -1.75 -2.89 -4.94
C GLY A 74 -1.87 -2.57 -6.44
N LEU A 75 -3.01 -2.02 -6.88
CA LEU A 75 -3.23 -1.53 -8.23
C LEU A 75 -3.06 0.00 -8.27
N GLY A 76 -1.90 0.51 -7.84
CA GLY A 76 -1.64 1.95 -7.77
C GLY A 76 -1.25 2.63 -9.10
N SER A 77 -1.08 1.86 -10.18
CA SER A 77 -0.63 2.38 -11.48
C SER A 77 -1.82 2.67 -12.41
N PRO A 78 -2.03 3.93 -12.83
CA PRO A 78 -3.10 4.28 -13.77
C PRO A 78 -3.04 3.54 -15.10
N ARG A 79 -1.84 3.09 -15.54
CA ARG A 79 -1.71 2.29 -16.76
C ARG A 79 -2.42 0.95 -16.66
N ILE A 80 -2.53 0.38 -15.46
CA ILE A 80 -3.22 -0.91 -15.26
C ILE A 80 -4.74 -0.70 -15.36
N TRP A 81 -5.23 0.45 -14.92
CA TRP A 81 -6.66 0.78 -14.89
C TRP A 81 -7.27 0.87 -16.29
N THR A 82 -6.50 1.35 -17.25
CA THR A 82 -6.92 1.53 -18.65
C THR A 82 -6.77 0.27 -19.51
N ARG A 83 -6.23 -0.83 -18.98
CA ARG A 83 -6.09 -2.09 -19.71
C ARG A 83 -7.37 -2.92 -19.60
N PRO A 84 -7.74 -3.67 -20.65
CA PRO A 84 -8.78 -4.68 -20.54
C PRO A 84 -8.44 -5.74 -19.48
N PHE A 85 -9.46 -6.21 -18.75
CA PHE A 85 -9.28 -7.17 -17.65
C PHE A 85 -8.54 -8.45 -18.09
N HIS A 86 -8.87 -8.97 -19.28
CA HIS A 86 -8.27 -10.20 -19.81
C HIS A 86 -6.76 -10.07 -20.11
N GLN A 87 -6.24 -8.84 -20.22
CA GLN A 87 -4.80 -8.60 -20.43
C GLN A 87 -4.01 -8.51 -19.12
N LEU A 88 -4.69 -8.49 -17.97
CA LEU A 88 -4.06 -8.45 -16.68
C LEU A 88 -3.45 -9.81 -16.33
N SER A 89 -2.33 -9.80 -15.60
CA SER A 89 -1.78 -11.03 -15.00
C SER A 89 -2.77 -11.63 -13.99
N SER A 90 -2.66 -12.92 -13.68
CA SER A 90 -3.52 -13.59 -12.68
C SER A 90 -3.56 -12.87 -11.33
N GLY A 91 -2.41 -12.38 -10.85
CA GLY A 91 -2.34 -11.58 -9.63
C GLY A 91 -3.03 -10.22 -9.76
N GLU A 92 -2.91 -9.54 -10.90
CA GLU A 92 -3.63 -8.28 -11.16
C GLU A 92 -5.14 -8.50 -11.28
N GLN A 93 -5.57 -9.59 -11.91
CA GLN A 93 -6.97 -10.01 -12.01
C GLN A 93 -7.56 -10.27 -10.62
N PHE A 94 -6.87 -11.03 -9.76
CA PHE A 94 -7.27 -11.24 -8.36
C PHE A 94 -7.46 -9.90 -7.63
N ARG A 95 -6.49 -8.98 -7.75
CA ARG A 95 -6.56 -7.65 -7.11
C ARG A 95 -7.73 -6.82 -7.64
N ALA A 96 -8.01 -6.88 -8.95
CA ALA A 96 -9.13 -6.18 -9.57
C ALA A 96 -10.47 -6.75 -9.07
N HIS A 97 -10.59 -8.07 -8.97
CA HIS A 97 -11.76 -8.72 -8.35
C HIS A 97 -11.95 -8.29 -6.89
N LEU A 98 -10.87 -8.28 -6.10
CA LEU A 98 -10.91 -7.84 -4.70
C LEU A 98 -11.36 -6.38 -4.58
N ALA A 99 -10.83 -5.48 -5.41
CA ALA A 99 -11.26 -4.09 -5.45
C ALA A 99 -12.75 -3.97 -5.82
N ARG A 100 -13.22 -4.69 -6.84
CA ARG A 100 -14.63 -4.68 -7.26
C ARG A 100 -15.55 -5.19 -6.15
N ALA A 101 -15.15 -6.27 -5.46
CA ALA A 101 -15.91 -6.85 -4.36
C ALA A 101 -16.00 -5.92 -3.14
N LEU A 102 -14.89 -5.24 -2.80
CA LEU A 102 -14.87 -4.24 -1.72
C LEU A 102 -15.66 -2.97 -2.07
N ALA A 103 -15.67 -2.56 -3.35
CA ALA A 103 -16.42 -1.40 -3.82
C ALA A 103 -17.92 -1.69 -4.02
N ALA A 104 -18.33 -2.95 -4.08
CA ALA A 104 -19.73 -3.25 -4.32
C ALA A 104 -20.61 -2.66 -3.19
N PRO A 105 -21.85 -2.24 -3.49
CA PRO A 105 -22.75 -1.66 -2.50
C PRO A 105 -22.85 -2.55 -1.26
N VAL A 106 -22.86 -1.90 -0.10
CA VAL A 106 -23.07 -2.56 1.19
C VAL A 106 -24.53 -2.34 1.53
N ASP A 107 -25.26 -3.43 1.76
CA ASP A 107 -26.59 -3.35 2.35
C ASP A 107 -26.44 -2.91 3.81
N GLU A 108 -26.83 -1.67 4.10
CA GLU A 108 -26.72 -1.04 5.43
C GLU A 108 -27.52 -1.80 6.49
N ALA A 109 -28.60 -2.48 6.10
CA ALA A 109 -29.43 -3.26 7.03
C ALA A 109 -28.76 -4.56 7.49
N ARG A 110 -27.68 -5.01 6.84
CA ARG A 110 -27.13 -6.38 7.01
C ARG A 110 -25.68 -6.47 7.44
N HIS A 111 -25.01 -5.38 7.82
CA HIS A 111 -23.57 -5.40 8.16
C HIS A 111 -22.77 -6.26 7.16
N SER A 112 -22.87 -5.95 5.85
CA SER A 112 -22.49 -6.94 4.83
C SER A 112 -21.07 -7.48 5.05
N VAL A 113 -20.96 -8.80 5.10
CA VAL A 113 -19.70 -9.53 5.13
C VAL A 113 -19.29 -9.85 3.69
N LEU A 114 -17.99 -9.80 3.42
CA LEU A 114 -17.37 -10.27 2.19
C LEU A 114 -16.45 -11.43 2.57
N VAL A 115 -16.69 -12.61 1.99
CA VAL A 115 -15.79 -13.75 2.09
C VAL A 115 -14.91 -13.78 0.85
N VAL A 116 -13.60 -13.82 1.03
CA VAL A 116 -12.64 -13.99 -0.06
C VAL A 116 -11.93 -15.31 0.13
N ASP A 117 -12.33 -16.30 -0.66
CA ASP A 117 -11.67 -17.60 -0.70
C ASP A 117 -10.37 -17.53 -1.52
N GLU A 118 -9.43 -18.41 -1.21
CA GLU A 118 -8.11 -18.45 -1.83
C GLU A 118 -7.37 -17.09 -1.77
N PHE A 119 -7.50 -16.40 -0.64
CA PHE A 119 -6.95 -15.06 -0.47
C PHE A 119 -5.42 -15.08 -0.66
N THR A 120 -4.94 -14.35 -1.66
CA THR A 120 -3.52 -14.20 -2.03
C THR A 120 -2.78 -15.50 -2.40
N SER A 121 -3.47 -16.56 -2.82
CA SER A 121 -2.80 -17.80 -3.25
C SER A 121 -2.11 -17.66 -4.62
N ASN A 122 -2.64 -16.82 -5.51
CA ASN A 122 -2.10 -16.59 -6.87
C ASN A 122 -1.04 -15.49 -6.98
N VAL A 123 -0.40 -15.11 -5.87
CA VAL A 123 0.63 -14.06 -5.85
C VAL A 123 1.84 -14.51 -5.03
N ASP A 124 3.01 -13.95 -5.34
CA ASP A 124 4.22 -14.19 -4.55
C ASP A 124 4.03 -13.71 -3.09
N ARG A 125 4.82 -14.28 -2.17
CA ARG A 125 4.60 -14.06 -0.73
C ARG A 125 4.86 -12.63 -0.29
N THR A 126 5.81 -11.94 -0.90
CA THR A 126 6.09 -10.53 -0.62
C THR A 126 4.89 -9.66 -1.01
N THR A 127 4.37 -9.85 -2.22
CA THR A 127 3.16 -9.18 -2.69
C THR A 127 1.94 -9.52 -1.82
N ALA A 128 1.78 -10.77 -1.41
CA ALA A 128 0.67 -11.19 -0.54
C ALA A 128 0.67 -10.43 0.80
N ARG A 129 1.83 -10.31 1.46
CA ARG A 129 1.99 -9.56 2.71
C ARG A 129 1.67 -8.08 2.53
N SER A 130 2.11 -7.49 1.43
CA SER A 130 1.81 -6.10 1.07
C SER A 130 0.32 -5.87 0.85
N ILE A 131 -0.36 -6.75 0.11
CA ILE A 131 -1.80 -6.70 -0.12
C ILE A 131 -2.54 -6.84 1.22
N ALA A 132 -2.21 -7.86 2.03
CA ALA A 132 -2.85 -8.11 3.32
C ALA A 132 -2.76 -6.88 4.24
N ALA A 133 -1.58 -6.27 4.34
CA ALA A 133 -1.36 -5.05 5.10
C ALA A 133 -2.16 -3.86 4.59
N ALA A 134 -2.17 -3.64 3.27
CA ALA A 134 -2.83 -2.49 2.67
C ALA A 134 -4.37 -2.61 2.73
N VAL A 135 -4.90 -3.82 2.54
CA VAL A 135 -6.32 -4.14 2.70
C VAL A 135 -6.75 -3.97 4.15
N GLY A 136 -6.03 -4.57 5.09
CA GLY A 136 -6.34 -4.46 6.52
C GLY A 136 -6.34 -3.01 7.01
N ALA A 137 -5.32 -2.23 6.63
CA ALA A 137 -5.27 -0.81 6.95
C ALA A 137 -6.42 -0.01 6.31
N THR A 138 -6.91 -0.42 5.13
CA THR A 138 -7.98 0.28 4.41
C THR A 138 -9.35 -0.03 4.99
N LEU A 139 -9.64 -1.28 5.33
CA LEU A 139 -10.89 -1.68 5.99
C LEU A 139 -11.06 -1.00 7.36
N ARG A 140 -9.96 -0.81 8.10
CA ARG A 140 -9.98 -0.10 9.39
C ARG A 140 -10.21 1.40 9.26
N ARG A 141 -9.73 2.02 8.18
CA ARG A 141 -9.91 3.46 7.91
C ARG A 141 -11.27 3.79 7.29
N ASN A 142 -11.98 2.80 6.76
CA ASN A 142 -13.22 2.98 6.01
C ASN A 142 -14.30 2.06 6.58
N PRO A 143 -15.00 2.47 7.66
CA PRO A 143 -16.04 1.66 8.29
C PRO A 143 -17.21 1.33 7.35
N GLN A 144 -17.43 2.13 6.31
CA GLN A 144 -18.44 1.93 5.26
C GLN A 144 -18.14 0.77 4.30
N LEU A 145 -16.90 0.25 4.28
CA LEU A 145 -16.57 -0.96 3.53
C LEU A 145 -17.12 -2.20 4.24
N PRO A 146 -17.40 -3.31 3.53
CA PRO A 146 -17.87 -4.53 4.17
C PRO A 146 -16.87 -5.08 5.19
N ARG A 147 -17.36 -5.89 6.14
CA ARG A 147 -16.47 -6.73 6.96
C ARG A 147 -15.83 -7.77 6.05
N LEU A 148 -14.58 -8.14 6.29
CA LEU A 148 -13.84 -9.09 5.45
C LEU A 148 -13.55 -10.36 6.24
N VAL A 149 -13.89 -11.52 5.66
CA VAL A 149 -13.38 -12.82 6.08
C VAL A 149 -12.50 -13.36 4.97
N VAL A 150 -11.22 -13.57 5.24
CA VAL A 150 -10.31 -14.21 4.29
C VAL A 150 -10.21 -15.70 4.57
N VAL A 151 -10.15 -16.49 3.52
CA VAL A 151 -9.89 -17.93 3.62
C VAL A 151 -8.62 -18.22 2.84
N THR A 152 -7.62 -18.84 3.46
CA THR A 152 -6.31 -19.04 2.82
C THR A 152 -5.54 -20.20 3.44
N CYS A 153 -4.63 -20.82 2.68
CA CYS A 153 -3.67 -21.78 3.21
C CYS A 153 -2.39 -21.12 3.74
N HIS A 154 -2.26 -19.79 3.60
CA HIS A 154 -1.03 -19.08 3.91
C HIS A 154 -1.12 -18.38 5.27
N HIS A 155 -0.50 -18.97 6.29
CA HIS A 155 -0.41 -18.35 7.63
C HIS A 155 0.44 -17.07 7.65
N ASP A 156 1.37 -16.92 6.70
CA ASP A 156 2.34 -15.82 6.68
C ASP A 156 1.70 -14.44 6.49
N ILE A 157 0.45 -14.37 6.02
CA ILE A 157 -0.29 -13.11 5.84
C ILE A 157 -1.06 -12.68 7.08
N VAL A 158 -1.32 -13.57 8.05
CA VAL A 158 -2.15 -13.25 9.23
C VAL A 158 -1.60 -12.05 10.01
N PRO A 159 -0.29 -11.98 10.33
CA PRO A 159 0.26 -10.81 11.03
C PRO A 159 0.15 -9.51 10.24
N TRP A 160 0.16 -9.59 8.90
CA TRP A 160 0.08 -8.42 8.02
C TRP A 160 -1.33 -7.93 7.85
N LEU A 161 -2.28 -8.84 7.68
CA LEU A 161 -3.71 -8.55 7.69
C LEU A 161 -4.15 -8.00 9.05
N SER A 162 -3.53 -8.52 10.14
CA SER A 162 -3.83 -8.22 11.53
C SER A 162 -5.34 -8.34 11.78
N PRO A 163 -5.93 -9.54 11.61
CA PRO A 163 -7.37 -9.71 11.75
C PRO A 163 -7.79 -9.53 13.22
N ASP A 164 -9.06 -9.17 13.44
CA ASP A 164 -9.64 -9.09 14.78
C ASP A 164 -9.84 -10.49 15.40
N TRP A 165 -9.99 -11.51 14.56
CA TRP A 165 -9.98 -12.92 14.95
C TRP A 165 -9.44 -13.78 13.81
N HIS A 166 -8.90 -14.95 14.13
CA HIS A 166 -8.62 -15.96 13.12
C HIS A 166 -8.84 -17.37 13.65
N VAL A 167 -9.28 -18.27 12.77
CA VAL A 167 -9.37 -19.70 13.06
C VAL A 167 -8.22 -20.40 12.36
N ASN A 168 -7.44 -21.16 13.13
CA ASN A 168 -6.41 -22.04 12.61
C ASN A 168 -6.96 -23.48 12.54
N LEU A 169 -7.14 -23.97 11.31
CA LEU A 169 -7.55 -25.32 11.00
C LEU A 169 -6.32 -26.18 10.73
N ASN A 170 -6.12 -27.18 11.58
CA ASN A 170 -5.14 -28.25 11.40
C ASN A 170 -5.87 -29.58 11.26
N SER A 171 -5.16 -30.66 10.87
CA SER A 171 -5.76 -32.00 10.80
C SER A 171 -6.42 -32.37 12.14
N GLY A 172 -7.75 -32.42 12.16
CA GLY A 172 -8.55 -32.79 13.34
C GLY A 172 -8.80 -31.70 14.39
N SER A 173 -8.36 -30.45 14.20
CA SER A 173 -8.61 -29.38 15.19
C SER A 173 -8.85 -28.00 14.56
N ALA A 174 -9.69 -27.22 15.22
CA ALA A 174 -9.95 -25.82 14.90
C ALA A 174 -9.74 -24.97 16.15
N VAL A 175 -8.80 -24.03 16.09
CA VAL A 175 -8.50 -23.12 17.20
C VAL A 175 -8.88 -21.70 16.82
N LEU A 176 -9.82 -21.10 17.56
CA LEU A 176 -10.21 -19.70 17.42
C LEU A 176 -9.29 -18.82 18.27
N GLU A 177 -8.63 -17.87 17.63
CA GLU A 177 -7.84 -16.83 18.27
C GLU A 177 -8.49 -15.47 18.05
N ARG A 178 -8.81 -14.77 19.15
CA ARG A 178 -9.48 -13.45 19.15
C ARG A 178 -8.52 -12.27 19.38
N THR A 179 -7.23 -12.56 19.53
CA THR A 179 -6.21 -11.53 19.75
C THR A 179 -5.69 -11.03 18.42
N ARG A 180 -5.68 -9.71 18.22
CA ARG A 180 -5.05 -9.12 17.05
C ARG A 180 -3.56 -9.44 17.06
N VAL A 181 -3.12 -10.12 16.01
CA VAL A 181 -1.70 -10.35 15.79
C VAL A 181 -1.03 -9.01 15.47
N ALA A 182 0.00 -8.68 16.23
CA ALA A 182 0.78 -7.48 16.00
C ALA A 182 1.48 -7.56 14.64
N ARG A 183 1.42 -6.48 13.87
CA ARG A 183 2.09 -6.42 12.57
C ARG A 183 3.61 -6.51 12.77
N PRO A 184 4.31 -7.36 11.99
CA PRO A 184 5.76 -7.45 12.08
C PRO A 184 6.43 -6.10 11.76
N LEU A 185 7.51 -5.80 12.46
CA LEU A 185 8.36 -4.66 12.12
C LEU A 185 9.09 -4.95 10.81
N VAL A 186 8.91 -4.09 9.81
CA VAL A 186 9.75 -4.13 8.60
C VAL A 186 11.00 -3.34 8.89
N LYS A 187 12.12 -4.05 9.02
CA LYS A 187 13.45 -3.45 9.07
C LYS A 187 13.94 -3.22 7.65
N LEU A 188 14.22 -1.97 7.33
CA LEU A 188 14.79 -1.57 6.06
C LEU A 188 16.27 -1.27 6.24
N GLU A 189 17.09 -1.86 5.37
CA GLU A 189 18.49 -1.49 5.19
C GLU A 189 18.54 -0.31 4.22
N VAL A 190 19.02 0.84 4.68
CA VAL A 190 19.12 2.03 3.84
C VAL A 190 20.58 2.32 3.51
N GLU A 191 20.88 2.50 2.23
CA GLU A 191 22.24 2.81 1.78
C GLU A 191 22.26 3.84 0.66
N ARG A 192 23.41 4.51 0.51
CA ARG A 192 23.72 5.37 -0.63
C ARG A 192 23.86 4.51 -1.89
N ALA A 193 23.32 4.99 -3.00
CA ALA A 193 23.35 4.28 -4.26
C ALA A 193 23.95 5.13 -5.39
N PRO A 194 24.61 4.50 -6.38
CA PRO A 194 24.97 5.17 -7.62
C PRO A 194 23.72 5.55 -8.43
N GLN A 195 23.81 6.56 -9.29
CA GLN A 195 22.68 6.98 -10.14
C GLN A 195 22.23 5.88 -11.12
N SER A 196 23.13 4.98 -11.52
CA SER A 196 22.82 3.83 -12.38
C SER A 196 21.73 2.92 -11.79
N MET A 197 21.59 2.91 -10.47
CA MET A 197 20.55 2.18 -9.74
C MET A 197 19.14 2.55 -10.21
N TRP A 198 18.95 3.78 -10.69
CA TRP A 198 17.69 4.27 -11.22
C TRP A 198 17.11 3.40 -12.35
N GLN A 199 17.96 2.71 -13.13
CA GLN A 199 17.52 1.84 -14.22
C GLN A 199 16.57 0.72 -13.74
N GLN A 200 16.72 0.26 -12.49
CA GLN A 200 15.86 -0.78 -11.92
C GLN A 200 14.47 -0.25 -11.52
N PHE A 201 14.34 1.05 -11.26
CA PHE A 201 13.12 1.68 -10.74
C PHE A 201 12.36 2.52 -11.78
N ARG A 202 13.04 2.99 -12.85
CA ARG A 202 12.47 3.96 -13.82
C ARG A 202 11.15 3.51 -14.45
N LYS A 203 10.99 2.19 -14.69
CA LYS A 203 9.76 1.62 -15.29
C LYS A 203 8.53 1.76 -14.39
N HIS A 204 8.74 1.93 -13.08
CA HIS A 204 7.70 2.09 -12.08
C HIS A 204 7.44 3.56 -11.71
N HIS A 205 8.16 4.49 -12.33
CA HIS A 205 7.94 5.91 -12.15
C HIS A 205 6.89 6.42 -13.16
N TYR A 206 5.90 7.16 -12.66
CA TYR A 206 4.74 7.59 -13.45
C TYR A 206 5.02 8.82 -14.35
N LEU A 207 6.15 9.52 -14.17
CA LEU A 207 6.57 10.69 -14.97
C LEU A 207 7.90 10.44 -15.69
N HIS A 208 8.29 11.34 -16.61
CA HIS A 208 9.51 11.29 -17.41
C HIS A 208 10.72 10.69 -16.66
N GLY A 209 11.39 9.76 -17.35
CA GLY A 209 12.31 8.79 -16.78
C GLY A 209 13.72 9.28 -16.51
N ASP A 210 14.05 10.56 -16.71
CA ASP A 210 15.41 11.03 -16.48
C ASP A 210 15.62 11.53 -15.05
N LEU A 211 16.81 11.22 -14.55
CA LEU A 211 17.31 11.63 -13.25
C LEU A 211 18.27 12.81 -13.43
N GLY A 212 18.20 13.81 -12.54
CA GLY A 212 19.12 14.94 -12.60
C GLY A 212 20.57 14.51 -12.35
N ARG A 213 21.53 15.00 -13.14
CA ARG A 213 22.96 14.62 -13.03
C ARG A 213 23.59 14.89 -11.66
N SER A 214 23.04 15.82 -10.89
CA SER A 214 23.48 16.16 -9.53
C SER A 214 22.70 15.42 -8.43
N SER A 215 21.96 14.36 -8.78
CA SER A 215 21.15 13.62 -7.81
C SER A 215 22.01 12.77 -6.89
N SER A 216 21.79 12.94 -5.59
CA SER A 216 22.17 11.97 -4.57
C SER A 216 21.09 10.90 -4.47
N CYS A 217 21.48 9.63 -4.60
CA CYS A 217 20.54 8.51 -4.61
C CYS A 217 20.71 7.62 -3.38
N TYR A 218 19.59 7.03 -2.99
CA TYR A 218 19.48 6.12 -1.87
C TYR A 218 18.55 4.98 -2.26
N ILE A 219 18.78 3.83 -1.67
CA ILE A 219 17.89 2.68 -1.78
C ILE A 219 17.52 2.18 -0.38
N ALA A 220 16.37 1.53 -0.31
CA ALA A 220 15.99 0.71 0.82
C ALA A 220 15.88 -0.73 0.35
N LYS A 221 16.49 -1.65 1.09
CA LYS A 221 16.31 -3.09 0.94
C LYS A 221 15.47 -3.63 2.10
N TRP A 222 14.68 -4.67 1.84
CA TRP A 222 14.01 -5.45 2.87
C TRP A 222 14.39 -6.92 2.66
N GLN A 223 14.97 -7.54 3.69
CA GLN A 223 15.48 -8.92 3.62
C GLN A 223 16.45 -9.13 2.45
N GLY A 224 17.35 -8.17 2.22
CA GLY A 224 18.30 -8.18 1.10
C GLY A 224 17.71 -7.84 -0.28
N GLU A 225 16.37 -7.81 -0.44
CA GLU A 225 15.72 -7.47 -1.71
C GLU A 225 15.52 -5.95 -1.84
N LEU A 226 15.80 -5.39 -3.03
CA LEU A 226 15.55 -3.98 -3.32
C LEU A 226 14.06 -3.64 -3.22
N ALA A 227 13.70 -2.70 -2.35
CA ALA A 227 12.30 -2.35 -2.10
C ALA A 227 11.94 -0.94 -2.58
N ALA A 228 12.84 0.04 -2.37
CA ALA A 228 12.57 1.43 -2.74
C ALA A 228 13.82 2.18 -3.17
N PHE A 229 13.61 3.23 -3.95
CA PHE A 229 14.61 4.18 -4.41
C PHE A 229 14.16 5.60 -4.10
N LEU A 230 15.11 6.43 -3.69
CA LEU A 230 14.89 7.84 -3.44
C LEU A 230 16.04 8.66 -4.02
N ALA A 231 15.69 9.77 -4.69
CA ALA A 231 16.66 10.73 -5.17
C ALA A 231 16.41 12.12 -4.58
N VAL A 232 17.51 12.79 -4.26
CA VAL A 232 17.54 14.15 -3.76
C VAL A 232 18.42 15.00 -4.66
N VAL A 233 17.91 16.17 -5.05
CA VAL A 233 18.63 17.14 -5.87
C VAL A 233 18.89 18.43 -5.09
N PRO A 234 20.01 19.12 -5.31
CA PRO A 234 20.16 20.49 -4.83
C PRO A 234 19.10 21.39 -5.50
N GLN A 235 18.54 22.33 -4.73
CA GLN A 235 17.62 23.31 -5.28
C GLN A 235 18.41 24.49 -5.86
N LEU A 236 18.34 24.67 -7.18
CA LEU A 236 19.02 25.77 -7.89
C LEU A 236 18.68 27.13 -7.25
N GLY A 237 19.70 27.95 -7.04
CA GLY A 237 19.56 29.29 -6.45
C GLY A 237 19.28 29.30 -4.94
N ARG A 238 19.31 28.15 -4.25
CA ARG A 238 19.07 28.07 -2.80
C ARG A 238 20.12 27.20 -2.12
N ALA A 239 21.22 27.83 -1.70
CA ALA A 239 22.29 27.16 -0.95
C ALA A 239 21.72 26.43 0.27
N GLY A 240 22.28 25.25 0.57
CA GLY A 240 21.83 24.42 1.68
C GLY A 240 20.45 23.75 1.51
N GLN A 241 19.72 23.99 0.41
CA GLN A 241 18.41 23.34 0.17
C GLN A 241 18.53 22.10 -0.70
N LYS A 242 17.91 21.02 -0.24
CA LYS A 242 17.85 19.72 -0.90
C LYS A 242 16.38 19.37 -1.12
N ARG A 243 16.03 18.95 -2.33
CA ARG A 243 14.66 18.57 -2.68
C ARG A 243 14.59 17.10 -3.05
N ILE A 244 13.71 16.36 -2.40
CA ILE A 244 13.36 15.00 -2.81
C ILE A 244 12.67 15.09 -4.17
N SER A 245 13.32 14.52 -5.19
CA SER A 245 12.90 14.60 -6.60
C SER A 245 12.19 13.34 -7.06
N ARG A 246 12.53 12.18 -6.47
CA ARG A 246 11.95 10.87 -6.80
C ARG A 246 11.77 10.06 -5.52
N ILE A 247 10.63 9.40 -5.42
CA ILE A 247 10.39 8.30 -4.48
C ILE A 247 9.70 7.22 -5.30
N VAL A 248 10.30 6.03 -5.36
CA VAL A 248 9.73 4.88 -6.06
C VAL A 248 9.82 3.68 -5.13
N THR A 249 8.70 2.99 -4.94
CA THR A 249 8.63 1.69 -4.24
C THR A 249 8.21 0.65 -5.26
N LEU A 250 8.93 -0.46 -5.34
CA LEU A 250 8.59 -1.52 -6.30
C LEU A 250 7.19 -2.07 -6.00
N PRO A 251 6.45 -2.52 -7.04
CA PRO A 251 5.05 -2.92 -6.91
C PRO A 251 4.77 -3.90 -5.77
N GLN A 252 5.61 -4.91 -5.58
CA GLN A 252 5.45 -5.95 -4.56
C GLN A 252 5.54 -5.42 -3.11
N PHE A 253 6.07 -4.21 -2.91
CA PHE A 253 6.18 -3.57 -1.58
C PHE A 253 5.26 -2.36 -1.40
N GLN A 254 4.39 -2.08 -2.36
CA GLN A 254 3.46 -0.95 -2.26
C GLN A 254 2.44 -1.19 -1.14
N GLY A 255 2.03 -0.12 -0.47
CA GLY A 255 1.13 -0.20 0.69
C GLY A 255 1.83 -0.47 2.03
N LEU A 256 3.12 -0.85 2.04
CA LEU A 256 3.91 -1.01 3.26
C LEU A 256 4.46 0.31 3.83
N GLY A 257 4.31 1.43 3.11
CA GLY A 257 4.79 2.75 3.56
C GLY A 257 6.31 2.97 3.41
N ILE A 258 7.05 2.00 2.84
CA ILE A 258 8.51 2.01 2.70
C ILE A 258 9.04 3.32 2.09
N GLY A 259 8.45 3.78 0.97
CA GLY A 259 8.96 4.97 0.27
C GLY A 259 8.96 6.24 1.14
N MET A 260 7.94 6.46 1.96
CA MET A 260 7.90 7.64 2.84
C MET A 260 8.77 7.48 4.09
N ARG A 261 8.99 6.24 4.55
CA ARG A 261 9.94 5.96 5.63
C ARG A 261 11.38 6.18 5.19
N LEU A 262 11.72 5.74 3.97
CA LEU A 262 12.99 6.09 3.33
C LEU A 262 13.14 7.61 3.19
N ALA A 263 12.08 8.32 2.77
CA ALA A 263 12.10 9.78 2.68
C ALA A 263 12.33 10.48 4.02
N GLU A 264 11.65 10.06 5.08
CA GLU A 264 11.87 10.58 6.44
C GLU A 264 13.28 10.29 6.94
N HIS A 265 13.82 9.08 6.74
CA HIS A 265 15.18 8.72 7.12
C HIS A 265 16.23 9.57 6.40
N VAL A 266 16.15 9.67 5.08
CA VAL A 266 17.10 10.47 4.28
C VAL A 266 16.97 11.96 4.60
N ALA A 267 15.75 12.45 4.87
CA ALA A 267 15.54 13.83 5.26
C ALA A 267 16.19 14.15 6.61
N ARG A 268 16.10 13.22 7.58
CA ARG A 268 16.77 13.31 8.87
C ARG A 268 18.29 13.35 8.73
N GLU A 269 18.88 12.42 7.98
CA GLU A 269 20.33 12.36 7.73
C GLU A 269 20.84 13.67 7.09
N LEU A 270 20.15 14.17 6.07
CA LEU A 270 20.53 15.41 5.40
C LEU A 270 20.33 16.64 6.29
N SER A 271 19.27 16.67 7.11
CA SER A 271 19.02 17.76 8.06
C SER A 271 20.09 17.81 9.14
N ALA A 272 20.57 16.67 9.63
CA ALA A 272 21.68 16.58 10.57
C ALA A 272 22.99 17.15 9.97
N ARG A 273 23.14 17.10 8.65
CA ARG A 273 24.26 17.73 7.91
C ARG A 273 24.01 19.21 7.56
N GLY A 274 23.00 19.84 8.15
CA GLY A 274 22.68 21.25 7.94
C GLY A 274 21.90 21.55 6.66
N HIS A 275 21.34 20.54 5.97
CA HIS A 275 20.52 20.79 4.79
C HIS A 275 19.04 20.97 5.13
N ARG A 276 18.41 21.97 4.51
CA ARG A 276 16.95 22.10 4.53
C ARG A 276 16.34 21.18 3.48
N VAL A 277 15.60 20.16 3.91
CA VAL A 277 15.02 19.15 3.02
C VAL A 277 13.56 19.47 2.71
N THR A 278 13.20 19.41 1.43
CA THR A 278 11.82 19.64 0.95
C THR A 278 11.33 18.51 0.06
N ILE A 279 10.02 18.35 -0.02
CA ILE A 279 9.35 17.47 -0.97
C ILE A 279 8.17 18.21 -1.58
N THR A 280 7.99 18.11 -2.89
CA THR A 280 6.81 18.63 -3.58
C THR A 280 6.10 17.46 -4.24
N ALA A 281 4.85 17.23 -3.85
CA ALA A 281 4.09 16.06 -4.26
C ALA A 281 2.70 16.44 -4.77
N SER A 282 2.25 15.72 -5.80
CA SER A 282 0.86 15.67 -6.24
C SER A 282 0.21 14.30 -5.93
N HIS A 283 1.00 13.32 -5.49
CA HIS A 283 0.51 11.98 -5.17
C HIS A 283 -0.24 12.01 -3.82
N PRO A 284 -1.53 11.62 -3.76
CA PRO A 284 -2.35 11.70 -2.55
C PRO A 284 -1.73 11.00 -1.34
N GLY A 285 -1.09 9.84 -1.54
CA GLY A 285 -0.43 9.10 -0.46
C GLY A 285 0.74 9.86 0.19
N VAL A 286 1.51 10.62 -0.60
CA VAL A 286 2.63 11.44 -0.08
C VAL A 286 2.07 12.65 0.64
N ILE A 287 1.10 13.36 0.04
CA ILE A 287 0.44 14.52 0.66
C ILE A 287 -0.18 14.13 2.00
N ARG A 288 -0.95 13.04 2.03
CA ARG A 288 -1.57 12.52 3.26
C ARG A 288 -0.52 12.23 4.33
N ARG A 289 0.55 11.48 3.97
CA ARG A 289 1.59 11.11 4.94
C ARG A 289 2.34 12.32 5.48
N CYS A 290 2.70 13.29 4.65
CA CYS A 290 3.33 14.53 5.12
C CYS A 290 2.37 15.36 5.97
N SER A 291 1.08 15.41 5.62
CA SER A 291 0.09 16.19 6.38
C SER A 291 -0.22 15.59 7.75
N SER A 292 -0.13 14.26 7.90
CA SER A 292 -0.40 13.56 9.16
C SER A 292 0.84 13.38 10.05
N SER A 293 2.03 13.73 9.56
CA SER A 293 3.30 13.46 10.25
C SER A 293 3.81 14.73 10.93
N PRO A 294 4.19 14.68 12.22
CA PRO A 294 4.74 15.85 12.91
C PRO A 294 6.10 16.29 12.35
N HIS A 295 6.78 15.43 11.57
CA HIS A 295 8.09 15.72 11.01
C HIS A 295 8.06 16.61 9.77
N TRP A 296 6.88 16.87 9.21
CA TRP A 296 6.72 17.61 7.95
C TRP A 296 5.83 18.83 8.15
N LYS A 297 6.34 20.01 7.78
CA LYS A 297 5.59 21.26 7.77
C LYS A 297 5.15 21.61 6.37
N LEU A 298 3.84 21.80 6.16
CA LEU A 298 3.30 22.34 4.91
C LEU A 298 3.87 23.75 4.67
N GLN A 299 4.50 23.95 3.51
CA GLN A 299 5.04 25.25 3.09
C GLN A 299 4.10 25.95 2.10
N ARG A 300 3.54 25.18 1.16
CA ARG A 300 2.67 25.71 0.10
C ARG A 300 1.72 24.65 -0.38
N TYR A 301 0.47 25.01 -0.58
CA TYR A 301 -0.51 24.22 -1.32
C TYR A 301 -0.95 24.99 -2.56
N SER A 302 -0.97 24.34 -3.72
CA SER A 302 -1.53 24.89 -4.95
C SER A 302 -2.61 23.94 -5.46
N ARG A 303 -3.84 24.44 -5.60
CA ARG A 303 -5.01 23.65 -6.00
C ARG A 303 -5.04 23.37 -7.51
N THR A 304 -4.54 24.29 -8.33
CA THR A 304 -4.53 24.18 -9.80
C THR A 304 -3.13 24.00 -10.38
N GLY A 305 -2.09 23.95 -9.55
CA GLY A 305 -0.71 23.88 -10.02
C GLY A 305 -0.22 25.22 -10.57
N LYS A 306 0.78 25.22 -11.46
CA LYS A 306 1.20 26.41 -12.21
C LYS A 306 0.50 26.47 -13.56
N ALA A 307 0.15 27.67 -14.04
CA ALA A 307 -0.49 27.87 -15.34
C ALA A 307 0.47 27.64 -16.52
N ALA A 308 1.77 27.86 -16.30
CA ALA A 308 2.83 27.74 -17.30
C ALA A 308 4.06 27.01 -16.72
N PRO A 309 4.91 26.41 -17.58
CA PRO A 309 6.19 25.82 -17.17
C PRO A 309 7.08 26.84 -16.46
N GLN A 310 7.91 26.38 -15.53
CA GLN A 310 8.82 27.28 -14.83
C GLN A 310 10.07 27.48 -15.68
N GLN A 311 10.35 28.72 -16.10
CA GLN A 311 11.59 29.04 -16.82
C GLN A 311 12.70 29.39 -15.82
N PHE A 312 13.91 28.90 -16.10
CA PHE A 312 15.13 29.33 -15.41
C PHE A 312 16.29 29.30 -16.40
N CYS A 313 16.93 30.45 -16.64
CA CYS A 313 18.01 30.61 -17.62
C CYS A 313 17.71 29.87 -18.93
N GLU A 314 16.61 30.27 -19.58
CA GLU A 314 16.14 29.75 -20.89
C GLU A 314 15.72 28.27 -20.92
N ARG A 315 15.85 27.54 -19.80
CA ARG A 315 15.40 26.15 -19.69
C ARG A 315 14.01 26.06 -19.10
N THR A 316 13.17 25.26 -19.74
CA THR A 316 11.89 24.84 -19.19
C THR A 316 12.12 23.78 -18.11
N ILE A 317 11.85 24.13 -16.85
CA ILE A 317 11.89 23.22 -15.71
C ILE A 317 10.53 22.52 -15.60
N ALA A 318 10.56 21.18 -15.52
CA ALA A 318 9.40 20.37 -15.22
C ALA A 318 8.68 20.88 -13.96
N SER A 319 7.43 21.31 -14.11
CA SER A 319 6.63 21.90 -13.04
C SER A 319 5.29 21.18 -12.90
N THR A 320 4.61 21.40 -11.78
CA THR A 320 3.26 20.89 -11.53
C THR A 320 2.24 21.71 -12.32
N ILE A 321 2.30 21.61 -13.65
CA ILE A 321 1.37 22.29 -14.56
C ILE A 321 -0.01 21.68 -14.39
N ARG A 322 -1.03 22.50 -14.13
CA ARG A 322 -2.46 22.10 -14.08
C ARG A 322 -2.78 20.94 -13.11
N ARG A 323 -1.98 20.74 -12.06
CA ARG A 323 -2.18 19.66 -11.08
C ARG A 323 -2.08 20.17 -9.65
N PRO A 324 -2.98 19.75 -8.74
CA PRO A 324 -2.82 20.02 -7.33
C PRO A 324 -1.44 19.58 -6.86
N SER A 325 -0.77 20.41 -6.07
CA SER A 325 0.54 20.09 -5.51
C SER A 325 0.73 20.72 -4.15
N ALA A 326 1.34 19.97 -3.25
CA ALA A 326 1.71 20.41 -1.92
C ALA A 326 3.23 20.32 -1.77
N SER A 327 3.83 21.36 -1.20
CA SER A 327 5.23 21.41 -0.84
C SER A 327 5.37 21.36 0.67
N PHE A 328 6.18 20.43 1.15
CA PHE A 328 6.46 20.23 2.56
C PHE A 328 7.95 20.38 2.82
N GLN A 329 8.28 20.84 4.01
CA GLN A 329 9.63 20.87 4.54
C GLN A 329 9.75 19.87 5.69
N TYR A 330 10.85 19.12 5.73
CA TYR A 330 11.19 18.32 6.89
C TYR A 330 11.65 19.24 8.03
N ILE A 331 11.06 19.08 9.20
CA ILE A 331 11.36 19.85 10.42
C ILE A 331 11.85 18.96 11.58
N GLY A 332 11.82 17.64 11.43
CA GLY A 332 12.13 16.69 12.50
C GLY A 332 11.11 16.73 13.64
N VAL A 333 11.37 15.95 14.70
CA VAL A 333 10.81 16.25 16.03
C VAL A 333 11.88 17.04 16.77
N VAL A 334 11.49 18.13 17.45
CA VAL A 334 12.31 18.70 18.52
C VAL A 334 12.15 17.77 19.72
N ASP A 335 12.76 16.57 19.67
CA ASP A 335 12.79 15.68 20.83
C ASP A 335 14.11 15.90 21.56
N SER A 336 14.00 16.48 22.74
CA SER A 336 15.05 16.58 23.75
C SER A 336 15.31 15.21 24.36
N GLN A 337 16.01 14.31 23.66
CA GLN A 337 16.72 13.15 24.22
C GLN A 337 17.69 12.54 23.19
N PRO A 338 18.89 12.07 23.60
CA PRO A 338 19.97 11.71 22.69
C PRO A 338 19.72 10.39 21.95
N ALA A 339 20.16 10.34 20.69
CA ALA A 339 19.98 9.24 19.75
C ALA A 339 20.72 7.96 20.20
N ALA A 340 19.99 6.83 20.23
CA ALA A 340 20.60 5.50 20.27
C ALA A 340 21.24 5.17 18.92
N ARG A 341 22.48 4.67 18.99
CA ARG A 341 23.36 4.33 17.86
C ARG A 341 22.92 3.02 17.21
N ASP A 342 22.25 3.12 16.07
CA ASP A 342 22.31 2.15 14.97
C ASP A 342 21.82 2.87 13.69
N GLU A 343 22.75 3.41 12.92
CA GLU A 343 22.49 4.48 11.94
C GLU A 343 21.85 3.99 10.62
N ASN A 344 21.77 2.68 10.37
CA ASN A 344 21.33 2.13 9.07
C ASN A 344 19.98 1.38 9.07
N GLU A 345 19.29 1.24 10.21
CA GLU A 345 18.00 0.54 10.29
C GLU A 345 16.80 1.52 10.32
N VAL A 346 15.77 1.29 9.49
CA VAL A 346 14.50 2.03 9.52
C VAL A 346 13.32 1.07 9.75
N ARG A 347 12.45 1.39 10.71
CA ARG A 347 11.21 0.64 10.99
C ARG A 347 10.04 1.20 10.15
N SER A 348 9.28 0.35 9.44
CA SER A 348 8.10 0.77 8.66
C SER A 348 6.87 1.08 9.49
#